data_AF-A0A133SIK7-F1
#
_entry.id   AF-A0A133SIK7-F1
#
_cell.length_a   1.000
_cell.length_b   1.000
_cell.length_c   1.000
_cell.angle_alpha   90.00
_cell.angle_beta   90.00
_cell.angle_gamma   90.00
#
_symmetry.space_group_name_H-M   'P 1'
#
loop_
_entity.id
_entity.type
_entity.pdbx_description
1 polymer ?
#
loop_
_entity_poly.entity_id
_entity_poly.type
_entity_poly.pdbx_seq_one_letter_code
_entity_poly.pdbx_strand_id
1 'polypeptide(L)'
;MLDDAVLNFLRHLAKGLADQFGPNCEIVIHDLSDNYKENSIVAIENGHVSNRKVGDGPSLAVLDALKSDPQKLEDHASYLTKTKDGRILKSTTIYIRNDEQKIIGVFSINYDITELIMIENAIKPLVSVESEEKASPIPQNVTDCLNDLIEESTRQVGKPVPLMTREDKIKAIKFLNDRGALLITKAGDKISKHFGISKYTLYSYIDSSNEP
;
A
#
# COMPACT_ATOMS: atom_id res chain seq x y z
N MET A 1 -31.51 -21.83 -10.78
CA MET A 1 -31.74 -20.67 -11.66
C MET A 1 -31.76 -19.46 -10.77
N LEU A 2 -31.28 -18.32 -11.24
CA LEU A 2 -31.49 -17.07 -10.49
C LEU A 2 -32.99 -16.80 -10.45
N ASP A 3 -33.52 -16.53 -9.25
CA ASP A 3 -34.89 -16.06 -9.12
C ASP A 3 -35.06 -14.71 -9.84
N ASP A 4 -36.23 -14.46 -10.43
CA ASP A 4 -36.49 -13.27 -11.24
C ASP A 4 -36.35 -11.99 -10.41
N ALA A 5 -36.71 -12.01 -9.13
CA ALA A 5 -36.54 -10.85 -8.25
C ALA A 5 -35.06 -10.56 -8.00
N VAL A 6 -34.25 -11.61 -7.77
CA VAL A 6 -32.80 -11.50 -7.57
C VAL A 6 -32.13 -11.01 -8.84
N LEU A 7 -32.46 -11.58 -10.00
CA LEU A 7 -31.87 -11.16 -11.28
C LEU A 7 -32.21 -9.71 -11.61
N ASN A 8 -33.46 -9.29 -11.41
CA ASN A 8 -33.87 -7.89 -11.60
C ASN A 8 -33.13 -6.94 -10.66
N PHE A 9 -32.98 -7.31 -9.38
CA PHE A 9 -32.18 -6.53 -8.45
C PHE A 9 -30.72 -6.40 -8.92
N LEU A 10 -30.09 -7.51 -9.30
CA LEU A 10 -28.71 -7.51 -9.77
C LEU A 10 -28.52 -6.68 -11.04
N ARG A 11 -29.48 -6.68 -11.97
CA ARG A 11 -29.45 -5.81 -13.17
C ARG A 11 -29.47 -4.33 -12.80
N HIS A 12 -30.35 -3.91 -11.89
CA HIS A 12 -30.40 -2.52 -11.42
C HIS A 12 -29.11 -2.13 -10.70
N LEU A 13 -28.58 -3.02 -9.86
CA LEU A 13 -27.31 -2.82 -9.17
C LEU A 13 -26.15 -2.69 -10.15
N ALA A 14 -26.07 -3.58 -11.14
CA ALA A 14 -25.06 -3.56 -12.18
C ALA A 14 -25.09 -2.22 -12.94
N LYS A 15 -26.28 -1.77 -13.33
CA LYS A 15 -26.45 -0.48 -13.99
C LYS A 15 -25.99 0.69 -13.13
N GLY A 16 -26.41 0.72 -11.85
CA GLY A 16 -26.00 1.76 -10.92
C GLY A 16 -24.48 1.81 -10.67
N LEU A 17 -23.83 0.66 -10.54
CA LEU A 17 -22.37 0.58 -10.38
C LEU A 17 -21.63 1.00 -11.65
N ALA A 18 -22.07 0.55 -12.82
CA ALA A 18 -21.49 0.93 -14.09
C ALA A 18 -21.58 2.44 -14.33
N ASP A 19 -22.72 3.05 -14.00
CA ASP A 19 -22.93 4.50 -14.13
C ASP A 19 -22.10 5.29 -13.09
N GLN A 20 -21.98 4.79 -11.85
CA GLN A 20 -21.22 5.43 -10.78
C GLN A 20 -19.71 5.45 -11.02
N PHE A 21 -19.16 4.35 -11.56
CA PHE A 21 -17.71 4.20 -11.78
C PHE A 21 -17.28 4.51 -13.22
N GLY A 22 -18.24 4.74 -14.12
CA GLY A 22 -18.00 5.16 -15.49
C GLY A 22 -17.69 4.01 -16.45
N PRO A 23 -17.33 4.33 -17.70
CA PRO A 23 -17.25 3.37 -18.81
C PRO A 23 -16.19 2.28 -18.59
N ASN A 24 -15.18 2.53 -17.75
CA ASN A 24 -14.12 1.58 -17.45
C ASN A 24 -14.53 0.49 -16.43
N CYS A 25 -15.74 0.58 -15.88
CA CYS A 25 -16.28 -0.40 -14.94
C CYS A 25 -17.25 -1.35 -15.63
N GLU A 26 -16.79 -2.56 -15.95
CA GLU A 26 -17.64 -3.62 -16.47
C GLU A 26 -18.25 -4.44 -15.34
N ILE A 27 -19.55 -4.69 -15.46
CA ILE A 27 -20.28 -5.59 -14.56
C ILE A 27 -20.81 -6.76 -15.37
N VAL A 28 -20.56 -7.99 -14.93
CA VAL A 28 -21.01 -9.21 -15.63
C VAL A 28 -21.82 -10.06 -14.66
N ILE A 29 -23.00 -10.49 -15.11
CA ILE A 29 -23.86 -11.41 -14.36
C ILE A 29 -23.95 -12.72 -15.15
N HIS A 30 -23.50 -13.80 -14.52
CA HIS A 30 -23.63 -15.15 -15.04
C HIS A 30 -24.78 -15.90 -14.34
N ASP A 31 -25.64 -16.58 -15.11
CA ASP A 31 -26.53 -17.62 -14.62
C ASP A 31 -25.87 -18.99 -14.86
N LEU A 32 -25.75 -19.78 -13.79
CA LEU A 32 -25.09 -21.09 -13.82
C LEU A 32 -26.08 -22.27 -13.74
N SER A 33 -27.37 -22.02 -13.94
CA SER A 33 -28.34 -23.12 -14.09
C SER A 33 -28.06 -23.94 -15.35
N ASP A 34 -28.50 -25.19 -15.34
CA ASP A 34 -28.14 -26.18 -16.38
C ASP A 34 -28.51 -25.73 -17.80
N ASN A 35 -29.49 -24.83 -17.94
CA ASN A 35 -29.95 -24.27 -19.22
C ASN A 35 -28.98 -23.24 -19.84
N TYR A 36 -28.01 -22.71 -19.09
CA TYR A 36 -27.16 -21.58 -19.51
C TYR A 36 -25.66 -21.90 -19.49
N LYS A 37 -25.26 -23.17 -19.36
CA LYS A 37 -23.84 -23.57 -19.22
C LYS A 37 -22.92 -23.03 -20.32
N GLU A 38 -23.38 -22.95 -21.57
CA GLU A 38 -22.58 -22.43 -22.69
C GLU A 38 -22.80 -20.94 -22.98
N ASN A 39 -23.88 -20.34 -22.48
CA ASN A 39 -24.30 -18.95 -22.72
C ASN A 39 -24.64 -18.28 -21.38
N SER A 40 -23.70 -18.31 -20.45
CA SER A 40 -23.98 -17.99 -19.05
C SER A 40 -24.18 -16.50 -18.77
N ILE A 41 -23.65 -15.60 -19.60
CA ILE A 41 -23.86 -14.16 -19.39
C ILE A 41 -25.31 -13.78 -19.68
N VAL A 42 -26.07 -13.47 -18.62
CA VAL A 42 -27.46 -13.03 -18.71
C VAL A 42 -27.60 -11.51 -18.67
N ALA A 43 -26.61 -10.81 -18.15
CA ALA A 43 -26.53 -9.35 -18.17
C ALA A 43 -25.08 -8.89 -18.18
N ILE A 44 -24.81 -7.78 -18.87
CA ILE A 44 -23.50 -7.14 -18.88
C ILE A 44 -23.64 -5.65 -19.08
N GLU A 45 -22.93 -4.87 -18.28
CA GLU A 45 -22.76 -3.43 -18.44
C GLU A 45 -21.31 -3.14 -18.83
N ASN A 46 -21.09 -2.18 -19.73
CA ASN A 46 -19.76 -1.82 -20.25
C ASN A 46 -18.94 -2.99 -20.81
N GLY A 47 -19.59 -3.96 -21.48
CA GLY A 47 -18.93 -5.15 -22.06
C GLY A 47 -17.82 -4.88 -23.09
N HIS A 48 -17.64 -3.63 -23.52
CA HIS A 48 -16.52 -3.19 -24.36
C HIS A 48 -15.17 -3.21 -23.63
N VAL A 49 -15.16 -3.31 -22.30
CA VAL A 49 -13.93 -3.47 -21.49
C VAL A 49 -13.30 -4.83 -21.78
N SER A 50 -14.06 -5.92 -21.67
CA SER A 50 -13.56 -7.27 -21.96
C SER A 50 -13.86 -7.77 -23.38
N ASN A 51 -14.57 -6.98 -24.19
CA ASN A 51 -15.13 -7.34 -25.50
C ASN A 51 -16.07 -8.55 -25.44
N ARG A 52 -16.98 -8.53 -24.45
CA ARG A 52 -17.97 -9.58 -24.21
C ARG A 52 -19.39 -9.03 -24.29
N LYS A 53 -20.36 -9.90 -24.48
CA LYS A 53 -21.79 -9.56 -24.59
C LYS A 53 -22.68 -10.60 -23.92
N VAL A 54 -23.94 -10.24 -23.69
CA VAL A 54 -24.98 -11.19 -23.26
C VAL A 54 -25.03 -12.38 -24.22
N GLY A 55 -25.10 -13.59 -23.65
CA GLY A 55 -25.05 -14.84 -24.37
C GLY A 55 -23.65 -15.42 -24.56
N ASP A 56 -22.57 -14.71 -24.24
CA ASP A 56 -21.24 -15.34 -24.23
C ASP A 56 -21.13 -16.34 -23.05
N GLY A 57 -20.23 -17.33 -23.21
CA GLY A 57 -20.05 -18.41 -22.24
C GLY A 57 -19.36 -18.01 -20.93
N PRO A 58 -19.06 -18.96 -20.03
CA PRO A 58 -18.37 -18.67 -18.78
C PRO A 58 -16.91 -18.22 -19.02
N SER A 59 -16.39 -17.34 -18.15
CA SER A 59 -14.95 -17.05 -18.14
C SER A 59 -14.17 -18.21 -17.51
N LEU A 60 -12.84 -18.21 -17.61
CA LEU A 60 -11.99 -19.22 -16.97
C LEU A 60 -12.19 -19.24 -15.44
N ALA A 61 -12.34 -18.07 -14.81
CA ALA A 61 -12.64 -17.96 -13.38
C ALA A 61 -13.99 -18.62 -13.01
N VAL A 62 -15.00 -18.48 -13.88
CA VAL A 62 -16.30 -19.15 -13.72
C VAL A 62 -16.18 -20.66 -13.95
N LEU A 63 -15.35 -21.11 -14.90
CA LEU A 63 -15.10 -22.54 -15.14
C LEU A 63 -14.35 -23.21 -13.99
N ASP A 64 -13.38 -22.52 -13.39
CA ASP A 64 -12.63 -23.00 -12.23
C ASP A 64 -13.52 -23.09 -10.98
N ALA A 65 -14.46 -22.14 -10.84
CA ALA A 65 -15.52 -22.22 -9.84
C ALA A 65 -16.48 -23.39 -10.07
N LEU A 66 -16.81 -23.71 -11.33
CA LEU A 66 -17.66 -24.86 -11.65
C LEU A 66 -16.98 -26.22 -11.41
N LYS A 67 -15.65 -26.28 -11.41
CA LYS A 67 -14.86 -27.51 -11.20
C LYS A 67 -14.45 -27.75 -9.75
N SER A 68 -14.42 -26.71 -8.93
CA SER A 68 -13.99 -26.79 -7.54
C SER A 68 -15.16 -27.19 -6.62
N ASP A 69 -14.83 -27.68 -5.43
CA ASP A 69 -15.82 -28.01 -4.40
C ASP A 69 -16.67 -26.75 -4.08
N PRO A 70 -17.98 -26.74 -4.38
CA PRO A 70 -18.84 -25.58 -4.19
C PRO A 70 -18.83 -25.04 -2.75
N GLN A 71 -18.56 -25.89 -1.76
CA GLN A 71 -18.52 -25.51 -0.34
C GLN A 71 -17.22 -24.80 0.06
N LYS A 72 -16.17 -24.86 -0.77
CA LYS A 72 -14.86 -24.25 -0.51
C LYS A 72 -14.60 -22.99 -1.33
N LEU A 73 -15.52 -22.62 -2.21
CA LEU A 73 -15.43 -21.41 -3.02
C LEU A 73 -15.85 -20.19 -2.19
N GLU A 74 -14.90 -19.31 -1.95
CA GLU A 74 -15.16 -18.00 -1.35
C GLU A 74 -15.08 -16.91 -2.41
N ASP A 75 -15.74 -15.79 -2.14
CA ASP A 75 -15.65 -14.61 -3.00
C ASP A 75 -14.19 -14.20 -3.18
N HIS A 76 -13.82 -13.85 -4.41
CA HIS A 76 -12.46 -13.44 -4.74
C HIS A 76 -12.47 -11.96 -5.10
N ALA A 77 -11.99 -11.12 -4.18
CA ALA A 77 -12.03 -9.67 -4.33
C ALA A 77 -10.65 -9.08 -4.65
N SER A 78 -10.63 -8.01 -5.45
CA SER A 78 -9.44 -7.19 -5.71
C SER A 78 -8.23 -7.94 -6.27
N TYR A 79 -8.43 -8.81 -7.25
CA TYR A 79 -7.34 -9.50 -7.97
C TYR A 79 -7.16 -8.94 -9.38
N LEU A 80 -6.01 -9.21 -9.99
CA LEU A 80 -5.71 -8.74 -11.35
C LEU A 80 -6.16 -9.76 -12.39
N THR A 81 -6.79 -9.26 -13.45
CA THR A 81 -7.05 -10.02 -14.67
C THR A 81 -6.52 -9.27 -15.88
N LYS A 82 -6.39 -9.98 -17.01
CA LYS A 82 -5.93 -9.41 -18.26
C LYS A 82 -6.88 -9.78 -19.39
N THR A 83 -7.33 -8.79 -20.15
CA THR A 83 -8.18 -9.00 -21.32
C THR A 83 -7.36 -9.54 -22.50
N LYS A 84 -8.04 -10.01 -23.55
CA LYS A 84 -7.38 -10.51 -24.77
C LYS A 84 -6.58 -9.43 -25.51
N ASP A 85 -7.06 -8.18 -25.48
CA ASP A 85 -6.37 -7.01 -26.03
C ASP A 85 -5.29 -6.43 -25.09
N GLY A 86 -5.12 -7.02 -23.90
CA GLY A 86 -3.99 -6.77 -23.02
C GLY A 86 -4.20 -5.74 -21.92
N ARG A 87 -5.42 -5.21 -21.76
CA ARG A 87 -5.80 -4.32 -20.66
C ARG A 87 -5.73 -5.05 -19.32
N ILE A 88 -5.36 -4.33 -18.28
CA ILE A 88 -5.22 -4.84 -16.92
C ILE A 88 -6.45 -4.41 -16.13
N LEU A 89 -7.19 -5.38 -15.61
CA LEU A 89 -8.39 -5.12 -14.82
C LEU A 89 -8.15 -5.46 -13.36
N LYS A 90 -8.70 -4.65 -12.46
CA LYS A 90 -8.93 -5.03 -11.07
C LYS A 90 -10.32 -5.65 -10.98
N SER A 91 -10.34 -6.93 -10.67
CA SER A 91 -11.54 -7.77 -10.70
C SER A 91 -11.97 -8.22 -9.30
N THR A 92 -13.29 -8.36 -9.15
CA THR A 92 -13.95 -9.01 -8.02
C THR A 92 -14.98 -9.98 -8.56
N THR A 93 -15.02 -11.18 -8.00
CA THR A 93 -15.98 -12.24 -8.34
C THR A 93 -16.73 -12.64 -7.08
N ILE A 94 -18.06 -12.51 -7.12
CA ILE A 94 -18.97 -12.83 -6.02
C ILE A 94 -19.84 -14.00 -6.45
N TYR A 95 -19.90 -15.04 -5.64
CA TYR A 95 -20.70 -16.23 -5.91
C TYR A 95 -22.10 -16.09 -5.32
N ILE A 96 -23.12 -16.24 -6.17
CA ILE A 96 -24.51 -16.19 -5.73
C ILE A 96 -24.96 -17.61 -5.42
N ARG A 97 -25.44 -17.82 -4.19
CA ARG A 97 -25.86 -19.13 -3.67
C ARG A 97 -27.37 -19.15 -3.44
N ASN A 98 -27.98 -20.31 -3.64
CA ASN A 98 -29.34 -20.58 -3.18
C ASN A 98 -29.36 -21.00 -1.70
N ASP A 99 -30.56 -21.26 -1.18
CA ASP A 99 -30.76 -21.70 0.22
C ASP A 99 -30.07 -23.04 0.55
N GLU A 100 -29.79 -23.85 -0.46
CA GLU A 100 -29.05 -25.13 -0.35
C GLU A 100 -27.53 -24.95 -0.45
N GLN A 101 -27.02 -23.72 -0.42
CA GLN A 101 -25.60 -23.35 -0.59
C GLN A 101 -25.00 -23.70 -1.96
N LYS A 102 -25.82 -24.09 -2.94
CA LYS A 102 -25.39 -24.32 -4.31
C LYS A 102 -25.17 -23.00 -5.03
N ILE A 103 -24.05 -22.88 -5.74
CA ILE A 103 -23.75 -21.72 -6.58
C ILE A 103 -24.70 -21.75 -7.79
N ILE A 104 -25.50 -20.70 -7.94
CA ILE A 104 -26.50 -20.55 -9.02
C ILE A 104 -26.17 -19.40 -9.97
N GLY A 105 -25.21 -18.55 -9.61
CA GLY A 105 -24.78 -17.44 -10.46
C GLY A 105 -23.47 -16.83 -9.99
N VAL A 106 -22.94 -15.92 -10.80
CA VAL A 106 -21.72 -15.16 -10.50
C VAL A 106 -21.97 -13.69 -10.83
N PHE A 107 -21.58 -12.82 -9.92
CA PHE A 107 -21.56 -11.38 -10.12
C PHE A 107 -20.11 -10.90 -10.14
N SER A 108 -19.67 -10.33 -11.26
CA SER A 108 -18.30 -9.87 -11.44
C SER A 108 -18.25 -8.36 -11.63
N ILE A 109 -17.29 -7.71 -10.97
CA ILE A 109 -16.93 -6.31 -11.14
C ILE A 109 -15.52 -6.28 -11.73
N ASN A 110 -15.34 -5.67 -12.90
CA ASN A 110 -14.08 -5.61 -13.62
C ASN A 110 -13.76 -4.15 -13.97
N TYR A 111 -12.80 -3.55 -13.27
CA TYR A 111 -12.42 -2.16 -13.50
C TYR A 111 -11.10 -2.07 -14.28
N ASP A 112 -11.11 -1.42 -15.44
CA ASP A 112 -9.88 -1.17 -16.22
C ASP A 112 -9.00 -0.16 -15.50
N ILE A 113 -7.86 -0.64 -14.99
CA ILE A 113 -6.87 0.17 -14.28
C ILE A 113 -5.62 0.43 -15.13
N THR A 114 -5.64 0.10 -16.43
CA THR A 114 -4.46 0.19 -17.30
C THR A 114 -3.84 1.60 -17.27
N GLU A 115 -4.67 2.62 -17.45
CA GLU A 115 -4.22 4.02 -17.43
C GLU A 115 -3.75 4.46 -16.03
N LEU A 116 -4.40 3.97 -14.97
CA LEU A 116 -3.99 4.26 -13.59
C LEU A 116 -2.61 3.69 -13.28
N ILE A 117 -2.30 2.49 -13.77
CA ILE A 117 -0.97 1.89 -13.67
C ILE A 117 0.06 2.72 -14.45
N MET A 118 -0.30 3.26 -15.62
CA MET A 118 0.60 4.15 -16.37
C MET A 118 0.92 5.42 -15.59
N ILE A 119 -0.10 6.03 -14.98
CA ILE A 119 0.07 7.22 -14.12
C ILE A 119 0.93 6.89 -12.91
N GLU A 120 0.66 5.78 -12.21
CA GLU A 120 1.47 5.32 -11.09
C GLU A 120 2.94 5.16 -11.50
N ASN A 121 3.20 4.49 -12.63
CA ASN A 121 4.55 4.28 -13.12
C ASN A 121 5.26 5.57 -13.57
N ALA A 122 4.51 6.57 -14.04
CA ALA A 122 5.07 7.88 -14.38
C ALA A 122 5.40 8.71 -13.13
N ILE A 123 4.59 8.59 -12.07
CA ILE A 123 4.77 9.31 -10.82
C ILE A 123 5.86 8.64 -9.96
N LYS A 124 5.92 7.31 -9.94
CA LYS A 124 6.76 6.54 -9.02
C LYS A 124 8.22 7.00 -9.01
N PRO A 125 8.92 7.19 -10.16
CA PRO A 125 10.29 7.69 -10.17
C PRO A 125 10.45 9.12 -9.63
N LEU A 126 9.40 9.95 -9.70
CA LEU A 126 9.43 11.34 -9.22
C LEU A 126 9.24 11.44 -7.70
N VAL A 127 8.59 10.43 -7.09
CA VAL A 127 8.25 10.42 -5.66
C VAL A 127 9.04 9.37 -4.86
N SER A 128 9.75 8.47 -5.54
CA SER A 128 10.63 7.49 -4.90
C SER A 128 11.98 8.11 -4.56
N VAL A 129 12.50 7.78 -3.37
CA VAL A 129 13.86 8.08 -2.93
C VAL A 129 14.68 6.79 -2.88
N GLU A 130 15.99 6.87 -3.15
CA GLU A 130 16.87 5.67 -3.16
C GLU A 130 17.06 5.07 -1.75
N SER A 131 16.82 5.84 -0.70
CA SER A 131 16.91 5.40 0.69
C SER A 131 15.55 5.48 1.39
N GLU A 132 15.17 4.43 2.13
CA GLU A 132 14.03 4.47 3.06
C GLU A 132 14.32 5.29 4.34
N GLU A 133 15.23 6.28 4.25
CA GLU A 133 15.51 7.15 5.37
C GLU A 133 14.27 7.99 5.68
N LYS A 134 13.87 8.00 6.95
CA LYS A 134 12.76 8.83 7.41
C LYS A 134 13.07 10.30 7.06
N ALA A 135 12.06 10.98 6.51
CA ALA A 135 12.14 12.41 6.23
C ALA A 135 12.61 13.15 7.49
N SER A 136 13.82 13.70 7.43
CA SER A 136 14.38 14.51 8.50
C SER A 136 13.96 15.96 8.30
N PRO A 137 13.54 16.67 9.37
CA PRO A 137 13.24 18.09 9.27
C PRO A 137 14.48 18.85 8.81
N ILE A 138 14.29 19.83 7.92
CA ILE A 138 15.37 20.73 7.51
C ILE A 138 15.51 21.81 8.61
N PRO A 139 16.66 21.91 9.29
CA PRO A 139 16.84 22.93 10.31
C PRO A 139 16.77 24.33 9.70
N GLN A 140 15.96 25.23 10.27
CA GLN A 140 15.81 26.59 9.75
C GLN A 140 16.93 27.54 10.21
N ASN A 141 17.71 27.15 11.22
CA ASN A 141 18.88 27.87 11.66
C ASN A 141 19.91 26.91 12.29
N VAL A 142 21.13 27.42 12.46
CA VAL A 142 22.27 26.66 13.00
C VAL A 142 22.06 26.22 14.46
N THR A 143 21.27 26.98 15.22
CA THR A 143 20.97 26.67 16.62
C THR A 143 20.06 25.46 16.75
N ASP A 144 19.08 25.35 15.85
CA ASP A 144 18.14 24.24 15.76
C ASP A 144 18.86 22.99 15.23
N CYS A 145 19.71 23.12 14.21
CA CYS A 145 20.55 22.02 13.74
C CYS A 145 21.40 21.41 14.87
N LEU A 146 22.01 22.26 15.71
CA LEU A 146 22.75 21.79 16.87
C LEU A 146 21.86 21.10 17.91
N ASN A 147 20.63 21.58 18.13
CA ASN A 147 19.67 20.93 19.03
C ASN A 147 19.27 19.55 18.51
N ASP A 148 18.96 19.45 17.22
CA ASP A 148 18.56 18.21 16.57
C ASP A 148 19.68 17.16 16.64
N LEU A 149 20.93 17.57 16.39
CA LEU A 149 22.11 16.71 16.55
C LEU A 149 22.30 16.24 18.00
N ILE A 150 22.09 17.13 18.98
CA ILE A 150 22.17 16.78 20.42
C ILE A 150 21.08 15.76 20.79
N GLU A 151 19.86 15.97 20.32
CA GLU A 151 18.74 15.04 20.56
C GLU A 151 18.98 13.69 19.89
N GLU A 152 19.45 13.68 18.64
CA GLU A 152 19.80 12.47 17.91
C GLU A 152 20.94 11.71 18.60
N SER A 153 21.98 12.41 19.10
CA SER A 153 23.07 11.78 19.86
C SER A 153 22.57 11.07 21.12
N THR A 154 21.58 11.66 21.80
CA THR A 154 20.94 11.09 22.99
C THR A 154 20.11 9.86 22.61
N ARG A 155 19.39 9.94 21.48
CA ARG A 155 18.58 8.85 20.93
C ARG A 155 19.43 7.66 20.50
N GLN A 156 20.60 7.87 19.89
CA GLN A 156 21.50 6.79 19.50
C GLN A 156 22.06 6.00 20.69
N VAL A 157 22.31 6.69 21.81
CA VAL A 157 22.70 6.03 23.07
C VAL A 157 21.51 5.31 23.72
N GLY A 158 20.28 5.81 23.51
CA GLY A 158 19.05 5.18 23.99
C GLY A 158 18.82 5.33 25.51
N LYS A 159 19.55 6.23 26.17
CA LYS A 159 19.43 6.49 27.61
C LYS A 159 19.31 7.99 27.88
N PRO A 160 18.51 8.42 28.88
CA PRO A 160 18.54 9.80 29.38
C PRO A 160 19.93 10.18 29.89
N VAL A 161 20.36 11.42 29.64
CA VAL A 161 21.69 11.93 30.04
C VAL A 161 22.07 11.63 31.51
N PRO A 162 21.19 11.77 32.51
CA PRO A 162 21.53 11.46 33.90
C PRO A 162 21.88 10.00 34.16
N LEU A 163 21.44 9.08 33.30
CA LEU A 163 21.70 7.64 33.40
C LEU A 163 22.84 7.18 32.48
N MET A 164 23.46 8.09 31.73
CA MET A 164 24.57 7.77 30.85
C MET A 164 25.86 7.54 31.63
N THR A 165 26.55 6.43 31.34
CA THR A 165 27.91 6.19 31.82
C THR A 165 28.92 7.09 31.09
N ARG A 166 30.19 7.04 31.53
CA ARG A 166 31.29 7.71 30.79
C ARG A 166 31.34 7.25 29.33
N GLU A 167 31.24 5.95 29.09
CA GLU A 167 31.30 5.37 27.75
C GLU A 167 30.11 5.79 26.89
N ASP A 168 28.91 5.85 27.48
CA ASP A 168 27.71 6.35 26.82
C ASP A 168 27.89 7.81 26.37
N LYS A 169 28.44 8.66 27.24
CA LYS A 169 28.72 10.06 26.91
C LYS A 169 29.82 10.21 25.84
N ILE A 170 30.86 9.38 25.87
CA ILE A 170 31.88 9.36 24.82
C ILE A 170 31.26 9.00 23.47
N LYS A 171 30.38 7.99 23.41
CA LYS A 171 29.67 7.62 22.18
C LYS A 171 28.81 8.75 21.63
N ALA A 172 28.02 9.42 22.49
CA ALA A 172 27.20 10.56 22.07
C ALA A 172 28.05 11.72 21.55
N ILE A 173 29.14 12.05 22.24
CA ILE A 173 30.05 13.14 21.85
C ILE A 173 30.80 12.81 20.56
N LYS A 174 31.20 11.55 20.37
CA LYS A 174 31.81 11.09 19.11
C LYS A 174 30.85 11.30 17.94
N PHE A 175 29.59 10.88 18.08
CA PHE A 175 28.56 11.13 17.07
C PHE A 175 28.42 12.63 16.74
N LEU A 176 28.39 13.49 17.76
CA LEU A 176 28.30 14.94 17.56
C LEU A 176 29.53 15.51 16.82
N ASN A 177 30.72 15.02 17.15
CA ASN A 177 31.95 15.40 16.48
C ASN A 177 31.97 14.95 15.01
N ASP A 178 31.60 13.69 14.75
CA ASP A 178 31.57 13.10 13.42
C ASP A 178 30.55 13.79 12.50
N ARG A 179 29.44 14.29 13.07
CA ARG A 179 28.44 15.10 12.37
C ARG A 179 28.80 16.59 12.27
N GLY A 180 29.99 17.00 12.73
CA GLY A 180 30.49 18.37 12.61
C GLY A 180 29.82 19.37 13.54
N ALA A 181 29.16 18.94 14.63
CA ALA A 181 28.46 19.83 15.56
C ALA A 181 29.38 20.90 16.18
N LEU A 182 30.68 20.59 16.33
CA LEU A 182 31.67 21.51 16.90
C LEU A 182 32.12 22.62 15.96
N LEU A 183 31.79 22.53 14.66
CA LEU A 183 32.00 23.61 13.70
C LEU A 183 31.05 24.79 13.96
N ILE A 184 29.97 24.55 14.71
CA ILE A 184 28.99 25.57 15.06
C ILE A 184 29.54 26.45 16.19
N THR A 185 29.44 27.78 16.00
CA THR A 185 29.88 28.75 17.01
C THR A 185 29.15 28.53 18.34
N LYS A 186 29.90 28.48 19.45
CA LYS A 186 29.39 28.20 20.81
C LYS A 186 28.77 26.81 21.01
N ALA A 187 28.99 25.86 20.10
CA ALA A 187 28.48 24.49 20.27
C ALA A 187 29.02 23.80 21.52
N GLY A 188 30.30 24.01 21.84
CA GLY A 188 30.92 23.45 23.04
C GLY A 188 30.19 23.86 24.33
N ASP A 189 29.73 25.10 24.46
CA ASP A 189 28.94 25.55 25.62
C ASP A 189 27.62 24.79 25.73
N LYS A 190 26.92 24.62 24.61
CA LYS A 190 25.59 23.99 24.56
C LYS A 190 25.68 22.48 24.83
N ILE A 191 26.66 21.81 24.21
CA ILE A 191 26.90 20.37 24.39
C ILE A 191 27.33 20.10 25.83
N SER A 192 28.31 20.84 26.37
CA SER A 192 28.74 20.70 27.76
C SER A 192 27.58 20.87 28.75
N LYS A 193 26.71 21.87 28.52
CA LYS A 193 25.52 22.10 29.34
C LYS A 193 24.53 20.93 29.24
N HIS A 194 24.26 20.41 28.04
CA HIS A 194 23.33 19.30 27.83
C HIS A 194 23.78 18.02 28.54
N PHE A 195 25.06 17.65 28.41
CA PHE A 195 25.62 16.43 29.01
C PHE A 195 26.00 16.57 30.50
N GLY A 196 25.88 17.77 31.06
CA GLY A 196 26.27 18.07 32.44
C GLY A 196 27.77 17.87 32.69
N ILE A 197 28.62 18.26 31.72
CA ILE A 197 30.08 18.10 31.80
C ILE A 197 30.79 19.44 31.56
N SER A 198 32.05 19.53 31.97
CA SER A 198 32.88 20.71 31.66
C SER A 198 33.32 20.72 30.20
N LYS A 199 33.73 21.89 29.67
CA LYS A 199 34.38 21.99 28.34
C LYS A 199 35.65 21.13 28.27
N TYR A 200 36.44 21.12 29.35
CA TYR A 200 37.62 20.28 29.44
C TYR A 200 37.28 18.80 29.27
N THR A 201 36.23 18.34 29.96
CA THR A 201 35.73 16.96 29.85
C THR A 201 35.19 16.63 28.44
N LEU A 202 34.49 17.58 27.81
CA LEU A 202 34.01 17.44 26.43
C LEU A 202 35.19 17.17 25.47
N TYR A 203 36.23 18.01 25.49
CA TYR A 203 37.40 17.83 24.63
C TYR A 203 38.20 16.57 24.97
N SER A 204 38.35 16.25 26.26
CA SER A 204 38.96 14.99 26.68
C SER A 204 38.21 13.76 26.15
N TYR A 205 36.88 13.80 26.05
CA TYR A 205 36.09 12.69 25.49
C TYR A 205 36.22 12.60 23.98
N ILE A 206 36.39 13.73 23.27
CA ILE A 206 36.69 13.75 21.84
C ILE A 206 38.05 13.09 21.59
N ASP A 207 39.07 13.47 22.36
CA ASP A 207 40.41 12.88 22.24
C ASP A 207 40.40 11.38 22.55
N SER A 208 39.72 10.94 23.62
CA SER A 208 39.53 9.52 23.95
C SER A 208 38.71 8.74 22.92
N SER A 209 37.94 9.42 22.06
CA SER A 209 37.13 8.77 21.01
C SER A 209 37.89 8.54 19.69
N ASN A 210 39.07 9.17 19.58
CA ASN A 210 39.99 9.10 18.43
C ASN A 210 41.17 8.14 18.66
N GLU A 211 41.30 7.55 19.85
CA GLU A 211 42.27 6.47 20.09
C GLU A 211 41.76 5.15 19.45
N PRO A 212 42.63 4.41 18.75
CA PRO A 212 42.28 3.21 17.97
C PRO A 212 41.82 2.01 18.80
#